data_AF-A0A2G7T3W8-F1
#
_entry.id   AF-A0A2G7T3W8-F1
#
_cell.length_a   1.000
_cell.length_b   1.000
_cell.length_c   1.000
_cell.angle_alpha   90.00
_cell.angle_beta   90.00
_cell.angle_gamma   90.00
#
_symmetry.space_group_name_H-M   'P 1'
#
loop_
_entity.id
_entity.type
_entity.pdbx_description
1 polymer ?
#
loop_
_entity_poly.entity_id
_entity_poly.type
_entity_poly.pdbx_seq_one_letter_code
_entity_poly.pdbx_strand_id
1 'polypeptide(L)' 'RPRRCACAAVLRGWLQPAPGHALQDHLYVVDPQGHWMMRMPAGLGMADAGKAKRDLDRLLRASASWDTAGRPGDGE' A
#
# COMPACT_ATOMS: atom_id res chain seq x y z
N ARG A 1 14.43 15.49 7.70
CA ARG A 1 14.00 16.00 6.36
C ARG A 1 12.50 15.80 6.22
N PRO A 2 11.67 16.82 5.98
CA PRO A 2 10.24 16.61 5.73
C PRO A 2 10.12 15.82 4.42
N ARG A 3 9.57 14.61 4.51
CA ARG A 3 9.22 13.81 3.34
C ARG A 3 8.17 14.59 2.56
N ARG A 4 8.49 15.01 1.32
CA ARG A 4 7.51 15.64 0.44
C ARG A 4 6.43 14.59 0.15
N CYS A 5 5.22 14.79 0.66
CA CYS A 5 4.08 13.98 0.25
C CYS A 5 3.80 14.26 -1.24
N ALA A 6 3.51 13.20 -2.01
CA ALA A 6 3.10 13.35 -3.40
C ALA A 6 1.75 14.08 -3.48
N CYS A 7 1.58 14.95 -4.48
CA CYS A 7 0.30 15.61 -4.72
C CYS A 7 -0.74 14.58 -5.22
N ALA A 8 -2.02 14.79 -4.90
CA ALA A 8 -3.09 13.85 -5.24
C ALA A 8 -3.19 13.55 -6.75
N ALA A 9 -2.84 14.51 -7.62
CA ALA A 9 -2.84 14.28 -9.07
C ALA A 9 -1.77 13.28 -9.51
N VAL A 10 -0.60 13.26 -8.86
CA VAL A 10 0.46 12.29 -9.13
C VAL A 10 0.02 10.89 -8.70
N LEU A 11 -0.62 10.77 -7.53
CA LEU A 11 -1.09 9.49 -7.00
C LEU A 11 -2.17 8.85 -7.88
N ARG A 12 -3.02 9.65 -8.54
CA ARG A 12 -4.05 9.14 -9.47
C ARG A 12 -3.46 8.49 -10.73
N GLY A 13 -2.22 8.80 -11.09
CA GLY A 13 -1.52 8.12 -12.19
C GLY A 13 -1.00 6.73 -11.80
N TRP A 14 -0.86 6.45 -10.51
CA TRP A 14 -0.27 5.21 -10.00
C TRP A 14 -1.29 4.29 -9.32
N LEU A 15 -2.34 4.86 -8.71
CA LEU A 15 -3.31 4.12 -7.89
C LEU A 15 -4.71 4.21 -8.49
N GLN A 16 -5.38 3.06 -8.62
CA GLN A 16 -6.74 2.98 -9.16
C GLN A 16 -7.76 2.69 -8.04
N PRO A 17 -8.69 3.61 -7.74
CA PRO A 17 -9.78 3.37 -6.81
C PRO A 17 -10.82 2.40 -7.38
N ALA A 18 -11.67 1.86 -6.51
CA ALA A 18 -12.84 1.14 -6.98
C ALA A 18 -13.82 2.10 -7.68
N PRO A 19 -14.60 1.63 -8.66
CA PRO A 19 -15.63 2.45 -9.30
C PRO A 19 -16.57 3.09 -8.26
N GLY A 20 -16.87 4.37 -8.42
CA GLY A 20 -17.76 5.10 -7.52
C GLY A 20 -17.15 5.51 -6.18
N HIS A 21 -15.86 5.24 -5.93
CA HIS A 21 -15.17 5.63 -4.69
C HIS A 21 -13.96 6.51 -4.98
N ALA A 22 -13.62 7.37 -4.03
CA ALA A 22 -12.46 8.23 -4.11
C ALA A 22 -11.20 7.49 -3.64
N LEU A 23 -10.03 8.00 -4.03
CA LEU A 23 -8.75 7.38 -3.71
C LEU A 23 -8.50 7.33 -2.19
N GLN A 24 -8.95 8.36 -1.47
CA GLN A 24 -8.86 8.42 -0.01
C GLN A 24 -9.74 7.39 0.74
N ASP A 25 -10.73 6.79 0.05
CA ASP A 25 -11.64 5.83 0.70
C ASP A 25 -11.00 4.44 0.84
N HIS A 26 -9.83 4.25 0.23
CA HIS A 26 -9.14 2.98 0.14
C HIS A 26 -7.77 3.00 0.82
N LEU A 27 -7.42 1.86 1.42
CA LEU A 27 -6.03 1.58 1.80
C LEU A 27 -5.35 0.82 0.65
N TYR A 28 -4.17 1.29 0.25
CA TYR A 28 -3.35 0.66 -0.78
C TYR A 28 -2.07 0.08 -0.20
N VAL A 29 -1.66 -1.06 -0.73
CA VAL A 29 -0.36 -1.68 -0.45
C VAL A 29 0.47 -1.65 -1.72
N VAL A 30 1.66 -1.09 -1.59
CA VAL A 30 2.66 -0.96 -2.67
C VAL A 30 3.95 -1.59 -2.17
N ASP A 31 4.63 -2.35 -3.01
CA ASP A 31 5.92 -2.91 -2.65
C ASP A 31 7.05 -1.84 -2.76
N PRO A 32 8.23 -2.09 -2.18
CA PRO A 32 9.39 -1.20 -2.29
C PRO A 32 9.95 -1.03 -3.70
N GLN A 33 9.65 -1.95 -4.62
CA GLN A 33 10.01 -1.83 -6.04
C GLN A 33 9.01 -0.96 -6.81
N GLY A 34 7.94 -0.47 -6.15
CA GLY A 34 6.91 0.37 -6.74
C GLY A 34 5.78 -0.41 -7.42
N HIS A 35 5.72 -1.73 -7.26
CA HIS A 35 4.67 -2.56 -7.81
C HIS A 35 3.40 -2.43 -6.96
N TRP A 36 2.27 -2.20 -7.63
CA TRP A 36 0.98 -2.16 -6.97
C TRP A 36 0.53 -3.58 -6.59
N MET A 37 0.38 -3.83 -5.29
CA MET A 37 0.09 -5.19 -4.80
C MET A 37 -1.38 -5.40 -4.49
N MET A 38 -1.99 -4.48 -3.73
CA MET A 38 -3.33 -4.69 -3.19
C MET A 38 -4.05 -3.38 -2.92
N ARG A 39 -5.38 -3.41 -3.08
CA ARG A 39 -6.30 -2.36 -2.63
C ARG A 39 -7.32 -2.99 -1.69
N MET A 40 -7.47 -2.42 -0.51
CA MET A 40 -8.52 -2.79 0.44
C MET A 40 -9.88 -2.20 0.01
N PRO A 41 -11.01 -2.81 0.39
CA PRO A 41 -12.34 -2.29 0.07
C PRO A 41 -12.55 -0.88 0.65
N ALA A 42 -13.40 -0.09 -0.02
CA ALA A 42 -13.73 1.24 0.46
C ALA A 42 -14.52 1.17 1.78
N GLY A 43 -14.34 2.16 2.65
CA GLY A 43 -15.09 2.23 3.90
C GLY A 43 -14.67 1.18 4.92
N LEU A 44 -13.39 0.83 4.96
CA LEU A 44 -12.84 -0.15 5.90
C LEU A 44 -13.11 0.28 7.35
N GLY A 45 -14.13 -0.31 7.97
CA GLY A 45 -14.53 -0.03 9.35
C GLY A 45 -13.83 -0.93 10.37
N MET A 46 -14.10 -0.68 11.66
CA MET A 46 -13.56 -1.50 12.75
C MET A 46 -13.97 -2.98 12.64
N ALA A 47 -15.15 -3.27 12.06
CA ALA A 47 -15.61 -4.63 11.83
C ALA A 47 -14.73 -5.40 10.82
N ASP A 48 -14.16 -4.70 9.84
CA ASP A 48 -13.34 -5.29 8.77
C ASP A 48 -11.84 -5.33 9.12
N ALA A 49 -11.44 -4.64 10.19
CA ALA A 49 -10.05 -4.54 10.62
C ALA A 49 -9.38 -5.91 10.84
N GLY A 50 -10.13 -6.87 11.40
CA GLY A 50 -9.63 -8.23 11.61
C GLY A 50 -9.33 -8.96 10.28
N LYS A 51 -10.14 -8.75 9.25
CA LYS A 51 -9.92 -9.31 7.91
C LYS A 51 -8.76 -8.62 7.21
N ALA A 52 -8.71 -7.29 7.27
CA ALA A 52 -7.62 -6.49 6.72
C ALA A 52 -6.26 -6.92 7.27
N LYS A 53 -6.17 -7.14 8.60
CA LYS A 53 -4.95 -7.64 9.25
C LYS A 53 -4.55 -9.03 8.73
N ARG A 54 -5.51 -9.95 8.59
CA ARG A 54 -5.22 -11.31 8.08
C ARG A 54 -4.76 -11.28 6.63
N ASP A 55 -5.38 -10.45 5.80
CA ASP A 55 -5.01 -10.30 4.39
C ASP A 55 -3.61 -9.67 4.27
N LEU A 56 -3.26 -8.72 5.14
CA LEU A 56 -1.91 -8.16 5.22
C LEU A 56 -0.87 -9.21 5.69
N ASP A 57 -1.17 -9.99 6.73
CA ASP A 57 -0.27 -11.05 7.23
C ASP A 57 0.03 -12.09 6.14
N ARG A 58 -0.99 -12.48 5.38
CA ARG A 58 -0.85 -13.38 4.21
C ARG A 58 0.02 -12.76 3.12
N LEU A 59 -0.22 -11.49 2.79
CA LEU A 59 0.58 -10.77 1.81
C LEU A 59 2.04 -10.71 2.23
N LEU A 60 2.33 -10.40 3.49
CA LEU A 60 3.69 -10.34 4.03
C LEU A 60 4.39 -11.71 4.01
N ARG A 61 3.68 -12.79 4.34
CA ARG A 61 4.23 -14.16 4.23
C ARG A 61 4.51 -14.55 2.79
N ALA A 62 3.59 -14.28 1.87
CA ALA A 62 3.80 -14.53 0.45
C ALA A 62 4.94 -13.66 -0.12
N SER A 63 5.17 -12.51 0.50
CA SER A 63 6.22 -11.55 0.17
C SER A 63 7.59 -11.85 0.76
N ALA A 64 7.68 -12.82 1.66
CA ALA A 64 8.93 -13.09 2.39
C ALA A 64 10.08 -13.54 1.47
N SER A 65 9.79 -14.00 0.25
CA SER A 65 10.79 -14.46 -0.71
C SER A 65 11.41 -13.37 -1.59
N TRP A 66 10.90 -12.12 -1.58
CA TRP A 66 11.47 -11.02 -2.38
C TRP A 66 12.31 -10.03 -1.55
N ASP A 67 12.49 -10.28 -0.25
CA ASP A 67 13.45 -9.54 0.57
C ASP A 67 14.87 -10.02 0.25
N THR A 68 15.47 -9.45 -0.81
CA THR A 68 16.93 -9.50 -0.97
C THR A 68 17.50 -8.40 -0.07
N ALA A 69 18.34 -8.77 0.88
CA ALA A 69 19.06 -7.83 1.73
C ALA A 69 19.79 -6.80 0.84
N GLY A 70 19.25 -5.59 0.77
CA GLY A 70 19.63 -4.64 -0.25
C GLY A 70 18.85 -3.33 -0.18
N ARG A 71 18.48 -2.88 1.02
CA ARG A 71 18.37 -1.42 1.21
C ARG A 71 19.79 -0.92 1.44
N PRO A 72 20.37 -0.06 0.58
CA PRO A 72 21.37 0.84 1.09
C PRO A 72 20.68 1.60 2.22
N GLY A 73 21.14 1.40 3.46
CA GLY A 73 20.75 2.27 4.55
C GLY A 73 20.97 3.69 4.06
N ASP A 74 19.96 4.55 4.18
CA ASP A 74 20.10 5.95 3.85
C ASP A 74 21.31 6.53 4.64
N GLY A 75 22.44 6.72 3.96
CA GLY A 75 23.55 7.57 4.38
C GLY A 75 24.82 6.86 4.87
N GLU A 76 25.81 6.71 3.99
CA GLU A 76 26.81 7.79 3.83
C GLU A 76 26.54 8.48 2.47
#